data_AF-W1YFU9-F1
#
_entry.id   AF-W1YFU9-F1
#
_cell.length_a   1.000
_cell.length_b   1.000
_cell.length_c   1.000
_cell.angle_alpha   90.00
_cell.angle_beta   90.00
_cell.angle_gamma   90.00
#
_symmetry.space_group_name_H-M   'P 1'
#
loop_
_entity.id
_entity.type
_entity.pdbx_description
1 polymer ?
#
loop_
_entity_poly.entity_id
_entity_poly.type
_entity_poly.pdbx_seq_one_letter_code
_entity_poly.pdbx_strand_id
1 'polypeptide(L)'
;FAGISNDSLIFAGGAGFKGSRENYQNGKNYAHEGLKKSYSTDIHLWHNGKWDKSGELSQGRAYGVSLPWNNSLLIIGGETAGGKAVTDSVLISVKDNKVTVQN
;
A
#
# COMPACT_ATOMS: atom_id res chain seq x y z
N PHE A 1 -1.90 3.33 -1.85
CA PHE A 1 -1.88 4.69 -1.28
C PHE A 1 -0.49 5.26 -1.45
N ALA A 2 -0.37 6.57 -1.66
CA ALA A 2 0.93 7.22 -1.81
C ALA A 2 0.89 8.67 -1.28
N GLY A 3 2.01 9.14 -0.76
CA GLY A 3 2.17 10.50 -0.23
C GLY A 3 3.62 10.75 0.21
N ILE A 4 3.92 11.95 0.68
CA ILE A 4 5.28 12.34 1.11
C ILE A 4 5.25 12.71 2.60
N SER A 5 6.27 12.29 3.36
CA SER A 5 6.52 12.68 4.75
C SER A 5 8.02 12.84 4.97
N ASN A 6 8.46 14.02 5.40
CA ASN A 6 9.89 14.34 5.62
C ASN A 6 10.78 13.90 4.44
N ASP A 7 10.47 14.40 3.25
CA ASP A 7 11.16 14.14 1.97
C ASP A 7 11.18 12.67 1.50
N SER A 8 10.58 11.77 2.27
CA SER A 8 10.44 10.35 1.91
C SER A 8 9.10 10.13 1.23
N LEU A 9 9.12 9.46 0.08
CA LEU A 9 7.90 9.02 -0.58
C LEU A 9 7.42 7.73 0.10
N ILE A 10 6.17 7.74 0.58
CA ILE A 10 5.47 6.60 1.17
C ILE A 10 4.65 5.92 0.07
N PHE A 11 4.73 4.59 -0.01
CA PHE A 11 3.81 3.75 -0.78
C PHE A 11 3.25 2.64 0.11
N ALA A 12 1.93 2.59 0.28
CA ALA A 12 1.28 1.66 1.20
C ALA A 12 0.09 0.94 0.57
N GLY A 13 -0.06 -0.34 0.88
CA GLY A 13 -1.20 -1.16 0.51
C GLY A 13 -1.35 -1.42 -1.00
N GLY A 14 -2.58 -1.42 -1.49
CA GLY A 14 -2.92 -1.84 -2.85
C GLY A 14 -3.33 -3.32 -2.93
N ALA A 15 -3.76 -3.75 -4.11
CA ALA A 15 -4.22 -5.12 -4.33
C ALA A 15 -3.70 -5.65 -5.66
N GLY A 16 -3.49 -6.97 -5.73
CA GLY A 16 -2.96 -7.62 -6.93
C GLY A 16 -3.17 -9.13 -6.92
N PHE A 17 -2.54 -9.80 -7.88
CA PHE A 17 -2.61 -11.26 -8.05
C PHE A 17 -1.18 -11.83 -8.03
N LYS A 18 -0.78 -12.45 -6.93
CA LYS A 18 0.55 -13.05 -6.78
C LYS A 18 0.78 -14.13 -7.86
N GLY A 19 1.91 -14.06 -8.58
CA GLY A 19 2.23 -14.97 -9.70
C GLY A 19 1.73 -14.51 -11.07
N SER A 20 0.87 -13.48 -11.15
CA SER A 20 0.37 -12.99 -12.45
C SER A 20 1.46 -12.47 -13.38
N ARG A 21 2.50 -11.82 -12.85
CA ARG A 21 3.63 -11.37 -13.69
C ARG A 21 4.37 -12.54 -14.33
N GLU A 22 4.61 -13.60 -13.58
CA GLU A 22 5.25 -14.84 -14.06
C GLU A 22 4.39 -15.53 -15.13
N ASN A 23 3.09 -15.68 -14.89
CA ASN A 23 2.15 -16.20 -15.89
C ASN A 23 2.24 -15.43 -17.21
N TYR A 24 2.26 -14.10 -17.14
CA TYR A 24 2.35 -13.26 -18.33
C TYR A 24 3.70 -13.40 -19.05
N GLN A 25 4.81 -13.49 -18.31
CA GLN A 25 6.14 -13.75 -18.88
C GLN A 25 6.19 -15.09 -19.63
N ASN A 26 5.38 -16.06 -19.20
CA ASN A 26 5.23 -17.37 -19.85
C ASN A 26 4.16 -17.41 -20.95
N GLY A 27 3.69 -16.25 -21.43
CA GLY A 27 2.75 -16.15 -22.55
C GLY A 27 1.28 -16.38 -22.18
N LYS A 28 0.94 -16.54 -20.90
CA LYS A 28 -0.46 -16.63 -20.45
C LYS A 28 -1.08 -15.23 -20.40
N ASN A 29 -1.72 -14.80 -21.49
CA ASN A 29 -2.37 -13.49 -21.61
C ASN A 29 -3.43 -13.25 -20.53
N TYR A 30 -4.26 -14.27 -20.22
CA TYR A 30 -5.16 -14.22 -19.07
C TYR A 30 -4.39 -14.53 -17.78
N ALA A 31 -3.47 -13.62 -17.42
CA ALA A 31 -2.41 -13.86 -16.46
C ALA A 31 -2.88 -14.07 -15.00
N HIS A 32 -4.11 -13.68 -14.68
CA HIS A 32 -4.69 -13.80 -13.34
C HIS A 32 -5.82 -14.84 -13.25
N GLU A 33 -6.06 -15.60 -14.32
CA GLU A 33 -7.06 -16.66 -14.33
C GLU A 33 -6.80 -17.69 -13.22
N GLY A 34 -7.83 -17.94 -12.40
CA GLY A 34 -7.78 -18.86 -11.25
C GLY A 34 -7.10 -18.29 -10.01
N LEU A 35 -6.51 -17.08 -10.07
CA LEU A 35 -5.86 -16.45 -8.93
C LEU A 35 -6.85 -15.65 -8.09
N LYS A 36 -6.67 -15.68 -6.77
CA LYS A 36 -7.42 -14.85 -5.83
C LYS A 36 -6.70 -13.51 -5.62
N LYS A 37 -7.45 -12.42 -5.59
CA LYS A 37 -6.92 -11.08 -5.28
C LYS A 37 -6.41 -11.05 -3.83
N SER A 38 -5.19 -10.53 -3.64
CA SER A 38 -4.62 -10.25 -2.31
C SER A 38 -4.47 -8.75 -2.10
N TYR A 39 -4.64 -8.29 -0.86
CA TYR A 39 -4.49 -6.89 -0.45
C TYR A 39 -3.22 -6.77 0.39
N SER A 40 -2.32 -5.87 0.01
CA SER A 40 -1.05 -5.70 0.68
C SER A 40 -1.21 -4.97 2.01
N THR A 41 -0.46 -5.38 3.03
CA THR A 41 -0.22 -4.61 4.25
C THR A 41 1.06 -3.78 4.14
N ASP A 42 1.93 -4.04 3.18
CA ASP A 42 3.27 -3.45 3.14
C ASP A 42 3.22 -1.91 3.04
N ILE A 43 4.12 -1.28 3.80
CA ILE A 43 4.48 0.13 3.68
C ILE A 43 5.93 0.19 3.23
N HIS A 44 6.16 0.78 2.07
CA HIS A 44 7.48 1.04 1.53
C HIS A 44 7.81 2.52 1.61
N LEU A 45 9.06 2.82 1.96
CA LEU A 45 9.62 4.16 1.86
C LEU A 45 10.60 4.21 0.71
N TRP A 46 10.49 5.24 -0.11
CA TRP A 46 11.57 5.67 -0.99
C TRP A 46 12.31 6.83 -0.33
N HIS A 47 13.55 6.57 0.05
CA HIS A 47 14.44 7.54 0.65
C HIS A 47 15.87 7.26 0.19
N ASN A 48 16.69 8.31 0.03
CA ASN A 48 18.07 8.20 -0.44
C ASN A 48 18.24 7.36 -1.72
N GLY A 49 17.27 7.47 -2.65
CA GLY A 49 17.28 6.77 -3.93
C GLY A 49 16.98 5.27 -3.86
N LYS A 50 16.51 4.74 -2.73
CA LYS A 50 16.23 3.31 -2.54
C LYS A 50 14.84 3.09 -1.97
N TRP A 51 14.28 1.92 -2.26
CA TRP A 51 13.03 1.44 -1.69
C TRP A 51 13.33 0.43 -0.59
N ASP A 52 12.77 0.64 0.58
CA ASP A 52 12.82 -0.28 1.71
C ASP A 52 11.39 -0.60 2.17
N LYS A 53 11.14 -1.85 2.59
CA LYS A 53 9.92 -2.18 3.34
C LYS A 53 10.13 -1.70 4.78
N SER A 54 9.38 -0.70 5.20
CA SER A 54 9.64 0.05 6.43
C SER A 54 8.51 -0.05 7.46
N GLY A 55 7.41 -0.74 7.13
CA GLY A 55 6.31 -0.98 8.05
C GLY A 55 5.17 -1.79 7.41
N GLU A 56 4.10 -1.96 8.16
CA GLU A 56 2.88 -2.65 7.71
C GLU A 56 1.62 -1.95 8.24
N LEU A 57 0.55 -1.98 7.46
CA LEU A 57 -0.81 -1.69 7.90
C LEU A 57 -1.34 -2.87 8.74
N SER A 58 -2.25 -2.60 9.67
CA SER A 58 -2.91 -3.64 10.47
C SER A 58 -3.78 -4.60 9.63
N GLN A 59 -4.27 -4.13 8.49
CA GLN A 59 -5.05 -4.92 7.53
C GLN A 59 -4.73 -4.51 6.09
N GLY A 60 -4.79 -5.47 5.17
CA GLY A 60 -4.58 -5.19 3.75
C GLY A 60 -5.66 -4.28 3.20
N ARG A 61 -5.27 -3.20 2.51
CA ARG A 61 -6.19 -2.14 2.10
C ARG A 61 -5.83 -1.55 0.73
N ALA A 62 -6.84 -1.27 -0.09
CA ALA A 62 -6.68 -0.64 -1.41
C ALA A 62 -7.81 0.38 -1.70
N TYR A 63 -7.70 1.12 -2.81
CA TYR A 63 -8.80 1.90 -3.41
C TYR A 63 -9.53 2.94 -2.52
N GLY A 64 -8.85 3.50 -1.50
CA GLY A 64 -9.35 4.66 -0.76
C GLY A 64 -8.75 5.97 -1.27
N VAL A 65 -8.77 7.00 -0.44
CA VAL A 65 -8.21 8.33 -0.74
C VAL A 65 -6.85 8.52 -0.04
N SER A 66 -5.91 9.18 -0.70
CA SER A 66 -4.63 9.62 -0.13
C SER A 66 -4.56 11.14 -0.10
N LEU A 67 -4.29 11.72 1.07
CA LEU A 67 -4.14 13.17 1.25
C LEU A 67 -2.86 13.48 2.04
N PRO A 68 -2.13 14.54 1.68
CA PRO A 68 -1.09 15.08 2.56
C PRO A 68 -1.76 15.75 3.76
N TRP A 69 -1.33 15.41 4.98
CA TRP A 69 -1.81 16.06 6.20
C TRP A 69 -0.74 16.05 7.27
N ASN A 70 -0.42 17.21 7.87
CA ASN A 70 0.59 17.36 8.92
C ASN A 70 1.93 16.66 8.59
N ASN A 71 2.44 16.88 7.36
CA ASN A 71 3.67 16.25 6.86
C ASN A 71 3.65 14.71 6.97
N SER A 72 2.49 14.11 6.72
CA SER A 72 2.21 12.68 6.80
C SER A 72 1.26 12.29 5.67
N LEU A 73 1.13 10.99 5.42
CA LEU A 73 0.12 10.44 4.52
C LEU A 73 -1.14 10.07 5.31
N LEU A 74 -2.23 10.81 5.08
CA LEU A 74 -3.56 10.45 5.55
C LEU A 74 -4.25 9.56 4.51
N ILE A 75 -4.69 8.38 4.95
CA ILE A 75 -5.50 7.43 4.18
C ILE A 75 -6.91 7.47 4.73
N ILE A 76 -7.91 7.67 3.85
CA ILE A 76 -9.33 7.69 4.25
C ILE A 76 -10.07 6.58 3.51
N GLY A 77 -10.73 5.70 4.28
CA GLY A 77 -11.55 4.61 3.79
C GLY A 77 -10.75 3.57 2.99
N GLY A 78 -11.39 3.02 1.96
CA GLY A 78 -10.83 2.00 1.07
C GLY A 78 -11.55 0.67 1.16
N GLU A 79 -10.97 -0.33 0.51
CA GLU A 79 -11.48 -1.69 0.39
C GLU A 79 -10.48 -2.68 1.01
N THR A 80 -11.01 -3.67 1.72
CA THR A 80 -10.27 -4.76 2.36
C THR A 80 -10.62 -6.11 1.76
N ALA A 81 -10.05 -7.20 2.30
CA ALA A 81 -10.28 -8.55 1.83
C ALA A 81 -11.78 -8.89 1.71
N GLY A 82 -12.16 -9.54 0.61
CA GLY A 82 -13.55 -9.84 0.29
C GLY A 82 -14.34 -8.67 -0.31
N GLY A 83 -13.68 -7.56 -0.65
CA GLY A 83 -14.34 -6.39 -1.25
C GLY A 83 -15.09 -5.52 -0.24
N LYS A 84 -14.78 -5.65 1.05
CA LYS A 84 -15.46 -4.89 2.10
C LYS A 84 -14.92 -3.47 2.17
N ALA A 85 -15.79 -2.49 1.90
CA ALA A 85 -15.50 -1.08 2.13
C ALA A 85 -15.33 -0.79 3.64
N VAL A 86 -14.43 0.12 3.98
CA VAL A 86 -14.17 0.55 5.37
C VAL A 86 -14.31 2.06 5.51
N THR A 87 -14.67 2.49 6.73
CA THR A 87 -14.95 3.90 7.05
C THR A 87 -13.87 4.56 7.90
N ASP A 88 -12.90 3.79 8.37
CA ASP A 88 -11.80 4.28 9.21
C ASP A 88 -10.69 4.96 8.38
N SER A 89 -9.88 5.75 9.06
CA SER A 89 -8.74 6.46 8.47
C SER A 89 -7.43 6.00 9.12
N VAL A 90 -6.31 6.18 8.42
CA VAL A 90 -4.98 5.81 8.91
C VAL A 90 -4.01 6.95 8.59
N LEU A 91 -3.17 7.33 9.55
CA LEU A 91 -2.09 8.29 9.36
C LEU A 91 -0.74 7.56 9.37
N ILE A 92 0.07 7.78 8.33
CA ILE A 92 1.42 7.24 8.21
C ILE A 92 2.41 8.40 8.23
N SER A 93 3.28 8.41 9.23
CA SER A 93 4.31 9.45 9.41
C SER A 93 5.70 8.81 9.35
N VAL A 94 6.67 9.57 8.84
CA VAL A 94 8.09 9.17 8.83
C VAL A 94 8.89 10.06 9.77
N LYS A 95 9.68 9.46 10.66
CA LYS A 95 10.65 10.17 11.49
C LYS A 95 11.92 9.32 11.58
N ASP A 96 13.08 9.93 11.34
CA ASP A 96 14.38 9.23 11.37
C ASP A 96 14.39 7.95 10.50
N ASN A 97 13.82 8.03 9.29
CA ASN A 97 13.60 6.92 8.34
C ASN A 97 12.78 5.73 8.89
N LYS A 98 12.05 5.92 9.99
CA LYS A 98 11.14 4.94 10.57
C LYS A 98 9.69 5.36 10.35
N VAL A 99 8.86 4.39 10.02
CA VAL A 99 7.42 4.58 9.87
C VAL A 99 6.73 4.44 11.22
N THR A 100 5.79 5.35 11.50
CA THR A 100 4.78 5.19 12.54
C THR A 100 3.41 5.16 11.88
N VAL A 101 2.55 4.23 12.32
CA VAL A 101 1.19 4.05 11.82
C VAL A 101 0.21 4.33 12.95
N GLN A 102 -0.73 5.25 12.73
CA GLN A 102 -1.82 5.55 13.64
C GLN A 102 -3.15 5.26 12.94
N ASN A 103 -4.00 4.46 13.58
CA ASN A 103 -5.36 4.14 13.12
C ASN A 103 -6.40 4.90 13.93
#